data_AF-A0A3D4X5B3-F1
#
_entry.id   AF-A0A3D4X5B3-F1
#
_cell.length_a   1.000
_cell.length_b   1.000
_cell.length_c   1.000
_cell.angle_alpha   90.00
_cell.angle_beta   90.00
_cell.angle_gamma   90.00
#
_symmetry.space_group_name_H-M   'P 1'
#
loop_
_entity.id
_entity.type
_entity.pdbx_description
1 polymer ?
#
loop_
_entity_poly.entity_id
_entity_poly.type
_entity_poly.pdbx_seq_one_letter_code
_entity_poly.pdbx_strand_id
1 'polypeptide(L)'
;MNLTEFMKKADKLAMGMPAEKLAAFLHDYVRSVPEHKREDFLKRLSAFAERKVDNDYVRQQEKYNKEQTIRKIGEITEQLEQINSGELTLTELYNEEYDDWYNSSEEEVYYEDPEGIGEIVREGCDLVHTCADNEWYEEGAELAELLMVLEAETDGEYVGDTCSLQELAENNILTLDYEKFVTEALLVVYWGTKPEERPEALYHMLLHASCEGVSLETLMQKSTRELDRFSEFLASWIDYLGRQDGRPSEKYLREAIALTDDPEILPDAARKYTDLHPGLYVQVLERCRAAGQSREGWNYGREAMERIRPEFTVRSRAALLAASFALELGERDAAQECWLEAFRSDSSVTNYLRLILECGDRKKYQSAAETIYTNVYTRAGQSGNGFGNPETNKKNSIDHKTYCTLLFFDGKFHRMLAEGMHEKDALGWSGTFMKEGMALWLLYLYADETLRPGIMVMCRRSVGAARFSAEEYLRGTARSSAMADEAFFWECFRKWRENIVLPEEEIGAILEKLENWVRLRTEGIVGGGRRNYYGECAAWIAALGEVKESRGEPMGKAKLMEAYRGEYPRHRAFHQELRDFGMI
;
A
#
# COMPACT_ATOMS: atom_id res chain seq x y z
N MET A 1 -34.78 7.84 -5.87
CA MET A 1 -36.10 7.37 -6.32
C MET A 1 -35.89 6.90 -7.74
N ASN A 2 -35.92 5.59 -7.96
CA ASN A 2 -35.73 5.01 -9.29
C ASN A 2 -36.97 5.26 -10.18
N LEU A 3 -36.87 4.91 -11.46
CA LEU A 3 -37.95 5.14 -12.43
C LEU A 3 -39.25 4.44 -12.02
N THR A 4 -39.16 3.20 -11.55
CA THR A 4 -40.32 2.40 -11.12
C THR A 4 -41.05 3.02 -9.92
N GLU A 5 -40.32 3.48 -8.90
CA GLU A 5 -40.89 4.18 -7.74
C GLU A 5 -41.48 5.53 -8.13
N PHE A 6 -40.79 6.26 -8.99
CA PHE A 6 -41.26 7.53 -9.53
C PHE A 6 -42.58 7.32 -10.27
N MET A 7 -42.66 6.34 -11.17
CA MET A 7 -43.87 5.97 -11.89
C MET A 7 -45.00 5.60 -10.92
N LYS A 8 -44.76 4.70 -9.95
CA LYS A 8 -45.77 4.32 -8.94
C LYS A 8 -46.30 5.52 -8.15
N LYS A 9 -45.41 6.44 -7.75
CA LYS A 9 -45.82 7.66 -7.01
C LYS A 9 -46.56 8.63 -7.92
N ALA A 10 -46.09 8.84 -9.15
CA ALA A 10 -46.75 9.68 -10.15
C ALA A 10 -48.15 9.14 -10.48
N ASP A 11 -48.29 7.84 -10.71
CA ASP A 11 -49.56 7.17 -10.97
C ASP A 11 -50.51 7.27 -9.79
N LYS A 12 -50.01 7.07 -8.56
CA LYS A 12 -50.82 7.22 -7.33
C LYS A 12 -51.31 8.66 -7.16
N LEU A 13 -50.47 9.65 -7.47
CA LEU A 13 -50.85 11.06 -7.43
C LEU A 13 -51.86 11.39 -8.55
N ALA A 14 -51.67 10.82 -9.74
CA ALA A 14 -52.55 11.03 -10.89
C ALA A 14 -53.92 10.37 -10.71
N MET A 15 -53.99 9.15 -10.15
CA MET A 15 -55.25 8.43 -9.88
C MET A 15 -56.21 9.20 -8.97
N GLY A 16 -55.68 10.00 -8.04
CA GLY A 16 -56.47 10.84 -7.13
C GLY A 16 -56.81 12.23 -7.68
N MET A 17 -56.32 12.59 -8.88
CA MET A 17 -56.41 13.94 -9.41
C MET A 17 -57.57 14.10 -10.42
N PRO A 18 -58.44 15.11 -10.26
CA PRO A 18 -59.45 15.45 -11.27
C PRO A 18 -58.83 15.78 -12.64
N ALA A 19 -59.55 15.47 -13.73
CA ALA A 19 -59.07 15.67 -15.09
C ALA A 19 -58.63 17.11 -15.39
N GLU A 20 -59.31 18.11 -14.81
CA GLU A 20 -58.98 19.52 -14.99
C GLU A 20 -57.62 19.88 -14.38
N LYS A 21 -57.26 19.25 -13.25
CA LYS A 21 -55.96 19.45 -12.60
C LYS A 21 -54.84 18.73 -13.35
N LEU A 22 -55.11 17.55 -13.90
CA LEU A 22 -54.16 16.86 -14.79
C LEU A 22 -53.88 17.65 -16.06
N ALA A 23 -54.93 18.23 -16.67
CA ALA A 23 -54.78 19.12 -17.82
C ALA A 23 -53.99 20.39 -17.47
N ALA A 24 -54.25 20.99 -16.31
CA ALA A 24 -53.49 22.14 -15.82
C ALA A 24 -52.01 21.80 -15.56
N PHE A 25 -51.72 20.64 -14.96
CA PHE A 25 -50.37 20.13 -14.77
C PHE A 25 -49.66 19.90 -16.11
N LEU A 26 -50.32 19.23 -17.07
CA LEU A 26 -49.75 19.01 -18.40
C LEU A 26 -49.45 20.33 -19.10
N HIS A 27 -50.38 21.29 -19.02
CA HIS A 27 -50.21 22.62 -19.60
C HIS A 27 -49.03 23.38 -18.98
N ASP A 28 -48.83 23.26 -17.67
CA ASP A 28 -47.68 23.84 -16.99
C ASP A 28 -46.38 23.12 -17.36
N TYR A 29 -46.38 21.79 -17.37
CA TYR A 29 -45.22 20.97 -17.74
C TYR A 29 -44.74 21.24 -19.16
N VAL A 30 -45.65 21.38 -20.13
CA VAL A 30 -45.31 21.71 -21.52
C VAL A 30 -44.52 23.01 -21.65
N ARG A 31 -44.75 24.00 -20.78
CA ARG A 31 -43.99 25.27 -20.77
C ARG A 31 -42.51 25.07 -20.41
N SER A 32 -42.21 24.00 -19.68
CA SER A 32 -40.85 23.66 -19.23
C SER A 32 -40.10 22.75 -20.21
N VAL A 33 -40.75 22.26 -21.28
CA VAL A 33 -40.14 21.34 -22.24
C VAL A 33 -39.07 22.05 -23.10
N PRO A 34 -37.80 21.61 -23.07
CA PRO A 34 -36.72 22.17 -23.87
C PRO A 34 -36.99 22.03 -25.37
N GLU A 35 -36.53 22.99 -26.17
CA GLU A 35 -36.84 23.08 -27.61
C GLU A 35 -36.55 21.78 -28.38
N HIS A 36 -35.41 21.14 -28.14
CA HIS A 36 -35.01 19.89 -28.80
C HIS A 36 -35.87 18.66 -28.43
N LYS A 37 -36.70 18.70 -27.37
CA LYS A 37 -37.59 17.60 -26.97
C LYS A 37 -39.07 17.83 -27.31
N ARG A 38 -39.42 19.01 -27.86
CA ARG A 38 -40.83 19.39 -28.10
C ARG A 38 -41.51 18.49 -29.13
N GLU A 39 -40.78 18.11 -30.18
CA GLU A 39 -41.32 17.30 -31.27
C GLU A 39 -41.62 15.86 -30.82
N ASP A 40 -40.74 15.28 -30.02
CA ASP A 40 -40.95 13.97 -29.37
C ASP A 40 -42.11 14.00 -28.37
N PHE A 41 -42.22 15.08 -27.59
CA PHE A 41 -43.36 15.26 -26.68
C PHE A 41 -44.69 15.25 -27.43
N LEU A 42 -44.79 15.99 -28.54
CA LEU A 42 -46.01 16.04 -29.34
C LEU A 42 -46.35 14.70 -29.99
N LYS A 43 -45.36 13.95 -30.48
CA LYS A 43 -45.54 12.58 -31.00
C LYS A 43 -46.10 11.64 -29.93
N ARG A 44 -45.59 11.71 -28.69
CA ARG A 44 -46.10 10.90 -27.58
C ARG A 44 -47.54 11.28 -27.23
N LEU A 45 -47.86 12.58 -27.14
CA LEU A 45 -49.19 13.04 -26.79
C LEU A 45 -50.24 12.67 -27.85
N SER A 46 -49.90 12.79 -29.14
CA SER A 46 -50.80 12.42 -30.24
C SER A 46 -51.06 10.91 -30.29
N ALA A 47 -50.04 10.09 -30.02
CA ALA A 47 -50.19 8.64 -29.96
C ALA A 47 -51.18 8.17 -28.88
N PHE A 48 -51.34 8.94 -27.79
CA PHE A 48 -52.32 8.68 -26.73
C PHE A 48 -53.74 9.17 -27.08
N ALA A 49 -53.88 10.21 -27.91
CA ALA A 49 -55.17 10.78 -28.28
C ALA A 49 -56.05 9.82 -29.12
N GLU A 50 -55.44 8.84 -29.78
CA GLU A 50 -56.12 7.91 -30.70
C GLU A 50 -56.45 6.54 -30.08
N ARG A 51 -56.12 6.28 -28.80
CA ARG A 51 -56.19 4.92 -28.21
C ARG A 51 -56.99 4.86 -26.91
N LYS A 52 -57.64 3.72 -26.66
CA LYS A 52 -58.26 3.40 -25.36
C LYS A 52 -57.16 2.96 -24.38
N VAL A 53 -56.93 3.77 -23.35
CA VAL A 53 -55.97 3.48 -22.28
C VAL A 53 -56.67 2.67 -21.18
N ASP A 54 -56.28 1.42 -20.98
CA ASP A 54 -56.63 0.62 -19.81
C ASP A 54 -55.35 0.10 -19.10
N ASN A 55 -55.51 -0.59 -17.97
CA ASN A 55 -54.37 -1.16 -17.23
C ASN A 55 -53.61 -2.24 -18.02
N ASP A 56 -54.20 -2.85 -19.05
CA ASP A 56 -53.54 -3.83 -19.91
C ASP A 56 -52.59 -3.13 -20.89
N TYR A 57 -52.93 -1.93 -21.34
CA TYR A 57 -52.06 -1.09 -22.19
C TYR A 57 -50.72 -0.74 -21.54
N VAL A 58 -50.71 -0.33 -20.26
CA VAL A 58 -49.46 0.03 -19.55
C VAL A 58 -48.52 -1.18 -19.44
N ARG A 59 -49.07 -2.36 -19.08
CA ARG A 59 -48.30 -3.61 -19.03
C ARG A 59 -47.78 -4.03 -20.40
N GLN A 60 -48.56 -3.87 -21.46
CA GLN A 60 -48.13 -4.16 -22.83
C GLN A 60 -47.02 -3.21 -23.29
N GLN A 61 -47.08 -1.94 -22.90
CA GLN A 61 -46.06 -0.94 -23.24
C GLN A 61 -44.75 -1.17 -22.47
N GLU A 62 -44.81 -1.49 -21.17
CA GLU A 62 -43.64 -1.89 -20.37
C GLU A 62 -42.98 -3.13 -20.97
N LYS A 63 -43.77 -4.13 -21.36
CA LYS A 63 -43.27 -5.34 -22.01
C LYS A 63 -42.60 -5.03 -23.37
N TYR A 64 -43.24 -4.20 -24.19
CA TYR A 64 -42.67 -3.77 -25.47
C TYR A 64 -41.35 -3.02 -25.30
N ASN A 65 -41.29 -2.09 -24.33
CA ASN A 65 -40.07 -1.35 -24.03
C ASN A 65 -38.95 -2.31 -23.59
N LYS A 66 -39.25 -3.27 -22.71
CA LYS A 66 -38.28 -4.29 -22.28
C LYS A 66 -37.77 -5.13 -23.46
N GLU A 67 -38.67 -5.59 -24.33
CA GLU A 67 -38.30 -6.34 -25.54
C GLU A 67 -37.42 -5.52 -26.50
N GLN A 68 -37.66 -4.21 -26.63
CA GLN A 68 -36.80 -3.32 -27.42
C GLN A 68 -35.42 -3.16 -26.79
N THR A 69 -35.35 -2.95 -25.47
CA THR A 69 -34.07 -2.84 -24.76
C THR A 69 -33.25 -4.12 -24.89
N ILE A 70 -33.86 -5.30 -24.76
CA ILE A 70 -33.16 -6.58 -24.95
C ILE A 70 -32.56 -6.70 -26.36
N ARG A 71 -33.28 -6.25 -27.40
CA ARG A 71 -32.73 -6.26 -28.76
C ARG A 71 -31.53 -5.34 -28.90
N LYS A 72 -31.61 -4.13 -28.35
CA LYS A 72 -30.49 -3.18 -28.34
C LYS A 72 -29.28 -3.70 -27.58
N ILE A 73 -29.51 -4.39 -26.45
CA ILE A 73 -28.44 -5.06 -25.70
C ILE A 73 -27.74 -6.05 -26.62
N GLY A 74 -28.48 -6.93 -27.32
CA GLY A 74 -27.88 -7.87 -28.28
C GLY A 74 -27.08 -7.18 -29.39
N GLU A 75 -27.62 -6.12 -29.99
CA GLU A 75 -26.93 -5.35 -31.04
C GLU A 75 -25.62 -4.72 -30.53
N ILE A 76 -25.65 -4.11 -29.34
CA ILE A 76 -24.45 -3.51 -28.73
C ILE A 76 -23.44 -4.57 -28.28
N THR A 77 -23.91 -5.70 -27.74
CA THR A 77 -23.03 -6.82 -27.35
C THR A 77 -22.21 -7.30 -28.53
N GLU A 78 -22.81 -7.48 -29.71
CA GLU A 78 -22.08 -7.88 -30.93
C GLU A 78 -21.01 -6.84 -31.33
N GLN A 79 -21.26 -5.54 -31.11
CA GLN A 79 -20.28 -4.49 -31.40
C GLN A 79 -19.15 -4.44 -30.36
N LEU A 80 -19.46 -4.65 -29.09
CA LEU A 80 -18.45 -4.74 -28.02
C LEU A 80 -17.54 -5.96 -28.22
N GLU A 81 -18.07 -7.07 -28.74
CA GLU A 81 -17.26 -8.23 -29.12
C GLU A 81 -16.29 -7.93 -30.27
N GLN A 82 -16.67 -7.05 -31.22
CA GLN A 82 -15.77 -6.59 -32.29
C GLN A 82 -14.65 -5.69 -31.76
N ILE A 83 -14.91 -4.89 -30.73
CA ILE A 83 -13.88 -4.10 -30.06
C ILE A 83 -12.88 -5.04 -29.36
N ASN A 84 -13.37 -6.00 -28.57
CA ASN A 84 -12.54 -6.96 -27.84
C ASN A 84 -11.74 -7.91 -28.75
N SER A 85 -12.19 -8.13 -30.00
CA SER A 85 -11.45 -8.96 -30.96
C SER A 85 -10.37 -8.20 -31.73
N GLY A 86 -10.24 -6.88 -31.51
CA GLY A 86 -9.37 -6.00 -32.28
C GLY A 86 -9.90 -5.73 -33.70
N GLU A 87 -11.15 -6.05 -34.00
CA GLU A 87 -11.78 -5.67 -35.27
C GLU A 87 -12.10 -4.17 -35.31
N LEU A 88 -12.37 -3.57 -34.16
CA LEU A 88 -12.48 -2.12 -33.99
C LEU A 88 -11.36 -1.60 -33.07
N THR A 89 -10.63 -0.58 -33.52
CA THR A 89 -9.39 -0.11 -32.88
C THR A 89 -9.34 1.41 -32.73
N LEU A 90 -8.65 1.88 -31.69
CA LEU A 90 -8.27 3.29 -31.54
C LEU A 90 -7.01 3.58 -32.36
N THR A 91 -6.84 4.83 -32.80
CA THR A 91 -5.59 5.25 -33.48
C THR A 91 -4.70 6.02 -32.51
N GLU A 92 -3.45 5.58 -32.38
CA GLU A 92 -2.45 6.28 -31.55
C GLU A 92 -1.82 7.46 -32.30
N LEU A 93 -1.72 8.60 -31.63
CA LEU A 93 -1.02 9.79 -32.11
C LEU A 93 0.07 10.19 -31.13
N TYR A 94 1.31 10.25 -31.61
CA TYR A 94 2.44 10.69 -30.79
C TYR A 94 2.44 12.20 -30.58
N ASN A 95 2.64 12.63 -29.35
CA ASN A 95 2.82 14.03 -29.05
C ASN A 95 4.26 14.46 -29.34
N GLU A 96 4.49 15.12 -30.49
CA GLU A 96 5.82 15.63 -30.86
C GLU A 96 6.40 16.66 -29.86
N GLU A 97 5.57 17.24 -28.97
CA GLU A 97 6.00 18.19 -27.94
C GLU A 97 6.37 17.51 -26.60
N TYR A 98 6.18 16.20 -26.48
CA TYR A 98 6.57 15.41 -25.32
C TYR A 98 8.09 15.24 -25.25
N ASP A 99 8.67 15.48 -24.07
CA ASP A 99 10.10 15.31 -23.81
C ASP A 99 10.30 14.85 -22.35
N ASP A 100 10.74 13.61 -22.15
CA ASP A 100 11.03 12.99 -20.85
C ASP A 100 11.93 13.83 -19.93
N TRP A 101 12.75 14.72 -20.49
CA TRP A 101 13.75 15.50 -19.76
C TRP A 101 13.29 16.91 -19.42
N TYR A 102 12.42 17.50 -20.24
CA TYR A 102 12.08 18.92 -20.14
C TYR A 102 10.57 19.20 -20.04
N ASN A 103 9.71 18.28 -20.47
CA ASN A 103 8.27 18.47 -20.49
C ASN A 103 7.48 17.16 -20.26
N SER A 104 7.81 16.43 -19.18
CA SER A 104 7.16 15.18 -18.80
C SER A 104 5.73 15.35 -18.23
N SER A 105 5.13 16.54 -18.38
CA SER A 105 3.78 16.84 -17.89
C SER A 105 2.72 16.84 -18.98
N GLU A 106 3.14 16.84 -20.25
CA GLU A 106 2.23 16.60 -21.38
C GLU A 106 2.09 15.10 -21.59
N GLU A 107 0.96 14.67 -22.16
CA GLU A 107 0.76 13.25 -22.51
C GLU A 107 1.69 12.86 -23.67
N GLU A 108 2.32 11.68 -23.57
CA GLU A 108 3.20 11.14 -24.62
C GLU A 108 2.40 10.71 -25.86
N VAL A 109 1.21 10.17 -25.64
CA VAL A 109 0.33 9.61 -26.67
C VAL A 109 -1.09 10.14 -26.50
N TYR A 110 -1.73 10.48 -27.61
CA TYR A 110 -3.16 10.75 -27.71
C TYR A 110 -3.86 9.63 -28.48
N TYR A 111 -5.15 9.47 -28.24
CA TYR A 111 -5.98 8.49 -28.93
C TYR A 111 -7.06 9.19 -29.75
N GLU A 112 -7.19 8.80 -31.02
CA GLU A 112 -8.33 9.13 -31.87
C GLU A 112 -9.28 7.94 -31.99
N ASP A 113 -10.57 8.21 -32.06
CA ASP A 113 -11.63 7.21 -32.22
C ASP A 113 -12.30 7.32 -33.60
N PRO A 114 -11.65 6.83 -34.68
CA PRO A 114 -12.21 6.90 -36.02
C PRO A 114 -13.38 5.94 -36.24
N GLU A 115 -13.47 4.87 -35.44
CA GLU A 115 -14.44 3.79 -35.60
C GLU A 115 -15.66 3.91 -34.67
N GLY A 116 -15.68 4.92 -33.80
CA GLY A 116 -16.82 5.26 -32.95
C GLY A 116 -16.96 4.35 -31.73
N ILE A 117 -15.85 3.79 -31.24
CA ILE A 117 -15.77 2.94 -30.04
C ILE A 117 -16.37 3.66 -28.84
N GLY A 118 -16.04 4.94 -28.63
CA GLY A 118 -16.54 5.73 -27.50
C GLY A 118 -18.06 5.82 -27.47
N GLU A 119 -18.71 5.96 -28.63
CA GLU A 119 -20.16 6.02 -28.74
C GLU A 119 -20.83 4.66 -28.51
N ILE A 120 -20.25 3.57 -29.01
CA ILE A 120 -20.72 2.19 -28.78
C ILE A 120 -20.68 1.86 -27.29
N VAL A 121 -19.53 2.12 -26.66
CA VAL A 121 -19.31 1.86 -25.23
C VAL A 121 -20.23 2.72 -24.37
N ARG A 122 -20.42 3.99 -24.73
CA ARG A 122 -21.36 4.90 -24.06
C ARG A 122 -22.81 4.40 -24.16
N GLU A 123 -23.26 3.92 -25.33
CA GLU A 123 -24.60 3.34 -25.47
C GLU A 123 -24.76 2.07 -24.63
N GLY A 124 -23.73 1.22 -24.57
CA GLY A 124 -23.70 0.07 -23.64
C GLY A 124 -23.86 0.48 -22.19
N CYS A 125 -23.12 1.50 -21.74
CA CYS A 125 -23.22 2.03 -20.37
C CYS A 125 -24.63 2.58 -20.07
N ASP A 126 -25.24 3.31 -21.02
CA ASP A 126 -26.60 3.84 -20.91
C ASP A 126 -27.66 2.72 -20.83
N LEU A 127 -27.43 1.60 -21.52
CA LEU A 127 -28.30 0.41 -21.45
C LEU A 127 -28.21 -0.28 -20.09
N VAL A 128 -27.02 -0.41 -19.50
CA VAL A 128 -26.85 -0.92 -18.13
C VAL A 128 -27.54 -0.01 -17.12
N HIS A 129 -27.36 1.32 -17.24
CA HIS A 129 -28.07 2.31 -16.42
C HIS A 129 -29.59 2.13 -16.52
N THR A 130 -30.10 1.97 -17.76
CA THR A 130 -31.53 1.71 -18.02
C THR A 130 -32.00 0.43 -17.34
N CYS A 131 -31.21 -0.64 -17.39
CA CYS A 131 -31.53 -1.90 -16.73
C CYS A 131 -31.57 -1.76 -15.20
N ALA A 132 -30.60 -1.05 -14.61
CA ALA A 132 -30.56 -0.77 -13.18
C ALA A 132 -31.81 0.02 -12.72
N ASP A 133 -32.18 1.08 -13.45
CA ASP A 133 -33.30 1.97 -13.12
C ASP A 133 -34.68 1.30 -13.24
N ASN A 134 -34.82 0.36 -14.18
CA ASN A 134 -36.05 -0.40 -14.42
C ASN A 134 -36.09 -1.75 -13.67
N GLU A 135 -35.04 -2.10 -12.92
CA GLU A 135 -34.90 -3.38 -12.22
C GLU A 135 -34.87 -4.60 -13.17
N TRP A 136 -34.34 -4.43 -14.39
CA TRP A 136 -34.13 -5.49 -15.40
C TRP A 136 -32.73 -6.10 -15.28
N TYR A 137 -32.46 -6.65 -14.09
CA TYR A 137 -31.10 -7.01 -13.70
C TYR A 137 -30.53 -8.21 -14.47
N GLU A 138 -31.35 -9.22 -14.77
CA GLU A 138 -30.92 -10.40 -15.54
C GLU A 138 -30.49 -9.99 -16.95
N GLU A 139 -31.20 -9.06 -17.58
CA GLU A 139 -30.91 -8.61 -18.93
C GLU A 139 -29.64 -7.75 -19.02
N GLY A 140 -29.34 -6.97 -17.96
CA GLY A 140 -28.19 -6.08 -17.95
C GLY A 140 -26.89 -6.71 -17.44
N ALA A 141 -26.95 -7.87 -16.77
CA ALA A 141 -25.79 -8.43 -16.06
C ALA A 141 -24.67 -8.86 -17.02
N GLU A 142 -25.01 -9.57 -18.10
CA GLU A 142 -24.03 -10.01 -19.11
C GLU A 142 -23.38 -8.82 -19.83
N LEU A 143 -24.18 -7.78 -20.14
CA LEU A 143 -23.67 -6.55 -20.76
C LEU A 143 -22.73 -5.79 -19.81
N ALA A 144 -23.10 -5.69 -18.53
CA ALA A 144 -22.28 -5.04 -17.52
C ALA A 144 -20.92 -5.74 -17.33
N GLU A 145 -20.92 -7.07 -17.34
CA GLU A 145 -19.70 -7.87 -17.26
C GLU A 145 -18.82 -7.67 -18.49
N LEU A 146 -19.39 -7.73 -19.70
CA LEU A 146 -18.68 -7.49 -20.96
C LEU A 146 -18.03 -6.11 -21.02
N LEU A 147 -18.76 -5.06 -20.60
CA LEU A 147 -18.23 -3.70 -20.55
C LEU A 147 -17.08 -3.55 -19.54
N MET A 148 -17.10 -4.33 -18.46
CA MET A 148 -16.09 -4.21 -17.41
C MET A 148 -14.77 -4.89 -17.78
N VAL A 149 -14.83 -5.98 -18.56
CA VAL A 149 -13.64 -6.66 -19.11
C VAL A 149 -13.24 -6.16 -20.49
N LEU A 150 -13.86 -5.08 -20.98
CA LEU A 150 -13.58 -4.52 -22.30
C LEU A 150 -12.13 -4.04 -22.38
N GLU A 151 -11.43 -4.50 -23.41
CA GLU A 151 -10.09 -4.06 -23.79
C GLU A 151 -10.11 -3.66 -25.27
N ALA A 152 -9.99 -2.37 -25.56
CA ALA A 152 -9.95 -1.85 -26.93
C ALA A 152 -8.50 -1.79 -27.43
N GLU A 153 -8.18 -2.50 -28.51
CA GLU A 153 -6.84 -2.47 -29.11
C GLU A 153 -6.53 -1.12 -29.78
N THR A 154 -5.26 -0.77 -29.82
CA THR A 154 -4.74 0.44 -30.45
C THR A 154 -3.92 0.10 -31.71
N ASP A 155 -4.11 0.89 -32.78
CA ASP A 155 -3.32 0.84 -34.01
C ASP A 155 -2.30 2.00 -33.99
N GLY A 156 -1.02 1.65 -33.83
CA GLY A 156 0.07 2.59 -33.59
C GLY A 156 1.48 2.00 -33.67
N GLU A 157 2.49 2.81 -33.35
CA GLU A 157 3.91 2.40 -33.44
C GLU A 157 4.28 1.34 -32.38
N TYR A 158 3.54 1.30 -31.27
CA TYR A 158 3.60 0.25 -30.24
C TYR A 158 2.42 -0.72 -30.39
N VAL A 159 2.37 -1.41 -31.52
CA VAL A 159 1.34 -2.43 -31.82
C VAL A 159 1.15 -3.40 -30.64
N GLY A 160 -0.04 -3.41 -30.03
CA GLY A 160 -0.47 -4.41 -29.05
C GLY A 160 -0.80 -3.89 -27.64
N ASP A 161 -0.87 -2.58 -27.41
CA ASP A 161 -1.44 -2.02 -26.18
C ASP A 161 -2.99 -1.98 -26.26
N THR A 162 -3.65 -2.09 -25.11
CA THR A 162 -5.12 -2.07 -25.00
C THR A 162 -5.58 -1.00 -24.02
N CYS A 163 -6.76 -0.43 -24.28
CA CYS A 163 -7.42 0.52 -23.38
C CYS A 163 -8.63 -0.13 -22.71
N SER A 164 -8.62 -0.18 -21.39
CA SER A 164 -9.76 -0.53 -20.55
C SER A 164 -10.85 0.54 -20.57
N LEU A 165 -12.07 0.21 -20.12
CA LEU A 165 -13.16 1.18 -20.00
C LEU A 165 -12.78 2.43 -19.16
N GLN A 166 -11.98 2.24 -18.12
CA GLN A 166 -11.50 3.35 -17.29
C GLN A 166 -10.59 4.27 -18.10
N GLU A 167 -9.63 3.71 -18.82
CA GLU A 167 -8.69 4.46 -19.66
C GLU A 167 -9.41 5.17 -20.81
N LEU A 168 -10.44 4.57 -21.40
CA LEU A 168 -11.27 5.24 -22.40
C LEU A 168 -11.95 6.51 -21.83
N ALA A 169 -12.41 6.46 -20.58
CA ALA A 169 -12.97 7.63 -19.91
C ALA A 169 -11.91 8.67 -19.53
N GLU A 170 -10.74 8.24 -19.04
CA GLU A 170 -9.61 9.11 -18.67
C GLU A 170 -9.00 9.83 -19.90
N ASN A 171 -8.90 9.13 -21.03
CA ASN A 171 -8.45 9.68 -22.32
C ASN A 171 -9.53 10.49 -23.06
N ASN A 172 -10.69 10.72 -22.44
CA ASN A 172 -11.82 11.46 -23.01
C ASN A 172 -12.37 10.88 -24.33
N ILE A 173 -12.18 9.58 -24.59
CA ILE A 173 -12.82 8.88 -25.72
C ILE A 173 -14.34 8.81 -25.51
N LEU A 174 -14.78 8.68 -24.26
CA LEU A 174 -16.17 8.88 -23.87
C LEU A 174 -16.30 9.73 -22.60
N THR A 175 -17.43 10.42 -22.45
CA THR A 175 -17.79 11.09 -21.20
C THR A 175 -18.60 10.13 -20.32
N LEU A 176 -17.99 9.64 -19.25
CA LEU A 176 -18.63 8.71 -18.31
C LEU A 176 -18.31 9.08 -16.86
N ASP A 177 -19.33 9.07 -16.00
CA ASP A 177 -19.13 9.03 -14.55
C ASP A 177 -18.79 7.59 -14.16
N TYR A 178 -17.49 7.26 -14.20
CA TYR A 178 -17.00 5.89 -14.10
C TYR A 178 -17.38 5.23 -12.76
N GLU A 179 -17.22 5.92 -11.64
CA GLU A 179 -17.56 5.39 -10.31
C GLU A 179 -19.07 5.11 -10.19
N LYS A 180 -19.91 6.01 -10.73
CA LYS A 180 -21.35 5.80 -10.78
C LYS A 180 -21.68 4.57 -11.64
N PHE A 181 -21.08 4.45 -12.82
CA PHE A 181 -21.30 3.31 -13.71
C PHE A 181 -20.90 1.98 -13.05
N VAL A 182 -19.70 1.89 -12.46
CA VAL A 182 -19.23 0.68 -11.75
C VAL A 182 -20.22 0.28 -10.66
N THR A 183 -20.75 1.25 -9.91
CA THR A 183 -21.73 0.98 -8.86
C THR A 183 -23.05 0.42 -9.42
N GLU A 184 -23.53 0.97 -10.54
CA GLU A 184 -24.74 0.48 -11.23
C GLU A 184 -24.52 -0.90 -11.85
N ALA A 185 -23.37 -1.13 -12.46
CA ALA A 185 -22.95 -2.42 -13.01
C ALA A 185 -22.92 -3.50 -11.93
N LEU A 186 -22.33 -3.22 -10.77
CA LEU A 186 -22.34 -4.14 -9.62
C LEU A 186 -23.75 -4.40 -9.08
N LEU A 187 -24.64 -3.41 -9.08
CA LEU A 187 -26.04 -3.62 -8.67
C LEU A 187 -26.76 -4.56 -9.63
N VAL A 188 -26.56 -4.36 -10.93
CA VAL A 188 -27.13 -5.19 -11.98
C VAL A 188 -26.62 -6.62 -11.87
N VAL A 189 -25.31 -6.81 -11.71
CA VAL A 189 -24.70 -8.14 -11.50
C VAL A 189 -25.18 -8.77 -10.19
N TYR A 190 -25.24 -8.02 -9.08
CA TYR A 190 -25.72 -8.54 -7.79
C TYR A 190 -27.11 -9.16 -7.92
N TRP A 191 -28.03 -8.46 -8.59
CA TRP A 191 -29.42 -8.89 -8.69
C TRP A 191 -29.71 -9.81 -9.89
N GLY A 192 -28.93 -9.72 -10.96
CA GLY A 192 -29.07 -10.54 -12.18
C GLY A 192 -28.42 -11.91 -12.07
N THR A 193 -27.43 -12.07 -11.18
CA THR A 193 -26.75 -13.35 -10.96
C THR A 193 -27.41 -14.17 -9.86
N LYS A 194 -27.40 -15.50 -10.04
CA LYS A 194 -27.92 -16.44 -9.04
C LYS A 194 -27.15 -16.32 -7.70
N PRO A 195 -27.80 -16.56 -6.55
CA PRO A 195 -27.16 -16.41 -5.24
C PRO A 195 -25.84 -17.19 -5.08
N GLU A 196 -25.71 -18.36 -5.71
CA GLU A 196 -24.55 -19.24 -5.60
C GLU A 196 -23.34 -18.74 -6.41
N GLU A 197 -23.60 -18.05 -7.52
CA GLU A 197 -22.59 -17.53 -8.46
C GLU A 197 -22.20 -16.07 -8.14
N ARG A 198 -23.03 -15.39 -7.33
CA ARG A 198 -22.90 -13.96 -7.02
C ARG A 198 -21.54 -13.55 -6.42
N PRO A 199 -20.92 -14.29 -5.48
CA PRO A 199 -19.59 -13.95 -4.99
C PRO A 199 -18.55 -13.87 -6.12
N GLU A 200 -18.51 -14.89 -6.98
CA GLU A 200 -17.55 -14.96 -8.07
C GLU A 200 -17.74 -13.82 -9.07
N ALA A 201 -18.98 -13.58 -9.51
CA ALA A 201 -19.30 -12.52 -10.45
C ALA A 201 -18.94 -11.13 -9.91
N LEU A 202 -19.24 -10.85 -8.63
CA LEU A 202 -18.88 -9.56 -8.02
C LEU A 202 -17.39 -9.38 -7.86
N TYR A 203 -16.65 -10.43 -7.47
CA TYR A 203 -15.20 -10.34 -7.37
C TYR A 203 -14.56 -10.09 -8.73
N HIS A 204 -15.03 -10.78 -9.77
CA HIS A 204 -14.60 -10.58 -11.14
C HIS A 204 -14.78 -9.11 -11.57
N MET A 205 -16.00 -8.57 -11.40
CA MET A 205 -16.28 -7.15 -11.69
C MET A 205 -15.36 -6.19 -10.93
N LEU A 206 -15.14 -6.43 -9.63
CA LEU A 206 -14.31 -5.56 -8.78
C LEU A 206 -12.81 -5.62 -9.11
N LEU A 207 -12.33 -6.74 -9.67
CA LEU A 207 -10.95 -6.86 -10.14
C LEU A 207 -10.72 -6.01 -11.40
N HIS A 208 -11.65 -6.05 -12.34
CA HIS A 208 -11.54 -5.33 -13.60
C HIS A 208 -11.86 -3.84 -13.48
N ALA A 209 -12.73 -3.46 -12.55
CA ALA A 209 -13.12 -2.06 -12.36
C ALA A 209 -11.99 -1.15 -11.87
N SER A 210 -10.94 -1.68 -11.22
CA SER A 210 -9.83 -0.89 -10.63
C SER A 210 -10.26 0.35 -9.80
N CYS A 211 -11.51 0.37 -9.32
CA CYS A 211 -12.12 1.55 -8.73
C CYS A 211 -12.04 1.49 -7.21
N GLU A 212 -11.21 2.35 -6.60
CA GLU A 212 -10.98 2.32 -5.15
C GLU A 212 -12.22 2.71 -4.32
N GLY A 213 -13.09 3.57 -4.86
CA GLY A 213 -14.23 4.17 -4.17
C GLY A 213 -15.45 3.26 -4.01
N VAL A 214 -15.51 2.15 -4.73
CA VAL A 214 -16.68 1.27 -4.72
C VAL A 214 -16.53 0.14 -3.70
N SER A 215 -17.59 -0.07 -2.93
CA SER A 215 -17.63 -0.96 -1.76
C SER A 215 -19.01 -1.64 -1.65
N LEU A 216 -19.12 -2.71 -0.87
CA LEU A 216 -20.42 -3.31 -0.55
C LEU A 216 -21.32 -2.33 0.22
N GLU A 217 -20.76 -1.49 1.09
CA GLU A 217 -21.53 -0.44 1.75
C GLU A 217 -22.13 0.54 0.72
N THR A 218 -21.33 0.98 -0.26
CA THR A 218 -21.80 1.85 -1.36
C THR A 218 -22.93 1.17 -2.13
N LEU A 219 -22.79 -0.13 -2.40
CA LEU A 219 -23.81 -0.94 -3.07
C LEU A 219 -25.12 -0.97 -2.27
N MET A 220 -25.03 -1.19 -0.95
CA MET A 220 -26.18 -1.19 -0.04
C MET A 220 -26.90 0.16 -0.02
N GLN A 221 -26.15 1.27 0.01
CA GLN A 221 -26.72 2.62 0.05
C GLN A 221 -27.41 3.00 -1.27
N LYS A 222 -26.93 2.49 -2.40
CA LYS A 222 -27.45 2.80 -3.73
C LYS A 222 -28.58 1.87 -4.16
N SER A 223 -28.65 0.67 -3.58
CA SER A 223 -29.74 -0.27 -3.83
C SER A 223 -31.09 0.33 -3.43
N THR A 224 -32.09 0.15 -4.28
CA THR A 224 -33.44 0.69 -4.07
C THR A 224 -34.26 -0.14 -3.09
N ARG A 225 -33.85 -1.39 -2.87
CA ARG A 225 -34.42 -2.31 -1.89
C ARG A 225 -33.30 -2.90 -1.05
N GLU A 226 -33.65 -3.33 0.16
CA GLU A 226 -32.74 -4.10 1.00
C GLU A 226 -32.24 -5.33 0.22
N LEU A 227 -30.93 -5.57 0.28
CA LEU A 227 -30.31 -6.68 -0.42
C LEU A 227 -30.87 -7.99 0.13
N ASP A 228 -31.47 -8.81 -0.74
CA ASP A 228 -32.19 -10.00 -0.30
C ASP A 228 -31.21 -11.04 0.24
N ARG A 229 -31.56 -11.63 1.38
CA ARG A 229 -30.73 -12.59 2.13
C ARG A 229 -29.29 -12.13 2.30
N PHE A 230 -29.09 -10.83 2.55
CA PHE A 230 -27.74 -10.24 2.61
C PHE A 230 -26.82 -10.97 3.58
N SER A 231 -27.31 -11.46 4.73
CA SER A 231 -26.50 -12.24 5.66
C SER A 231 -26.01 -13.59 5.08
N GLU A 232 -26.83 -14.28 4.27
CA GLU A 232 -26.42 -15.52 3.58
C GLU A 232 -25.36 -15.20 2.52
N PHE A 233 -25.57 -14.12 1.75
CA PHE A 233 -24.59 -13.64 0.78
C PHE A 233 -23.28 -13.21 1.45
N LEU A 234 -23.33 -12.48 2.55
CA LEU A 234 -22.12 -11.99 3.23
C LEU A 234 -21.27 -13.16 3.74
N ALA A 235 -21.91 -14.23 4.23
CA ALA A 235 -21.22 -15.45 4.61
C ALA A 235 -20.54 -16.15 3.41
N SER A 236 -21.23 -16.27 2.27
CA SER A 236 -20.63 -16.85 1.05
C SER A 236 -19.55 -15.96 0.46
N TRP A 237 -19.68 -14.63 0.57
CA TRP A 237 -18.71 -13.64 0.12
C TRP A 237 -17.41 -13.71 0.92
N ILE A 238 -17.49 -13.72 2.26
CA ILE A 238 -16.34 -13.94 3.14
C ILE A 238 -15.66 -15.27 2.81
N ASP A 239 -16.46 -16.32 2.58
CA ASP A 239 -15.93 -17.64 2.28
C ASP A 239 -15.21 -17.71 0.93
N TYR A 240 -15.75 -17.03 -0.08
CA TYR A 240 -15.13 -16.89 -1.40
C TYR A 240 -13.83 -16.10 -1.31
N LEU A 241 -13.87 -14.89 -0.75
CA LEU A 241 -12.72 -14.00 -0.63
C LEU A 241 -11.59 -14.59 0.20
N GLY A 242 -11.90 -15.32 1.27
CA GLY A 242 -10.91 -16.02 2.09
C GLY A 242 -10.10 -17.09 1.33
N ARG A 243 -10.60 -17.56 0.17
CA ARG A 243 -9.89 -18.49 -0.72
C ARG A 243 -9.16 -17.82 -1.87
N GLN A 244 -9.38 -16.52 -2.08
CA GLN A 244 -8.66 -15.76 -3.10
C GLN A 244 -7.35 -15.22 -2.52
N ASP A 245 -6.33 -15.10 -3.37
CA ASP A 245 -5.08 -14.41 -3.04
C ASP A 245 -5.10 -12.99 -3.63
N GLY A 246 -4.12 -12.16 -3.28
CA GLY A 246 -3.94 -10.83 -3.83
C GLY A 246 -4.48 -9.68 -2.97
N ARG A 247 -4.08 -8.45 -3.33
CA ARG A 247 -4.45 -7.24 -2.58
C ARG A 247 -5.95 -6.95 -2.61
N PRO A 248 -6.67 -7.13 -3.74
CA PRO A 248 -8.11 -6.87 -3.79
C PRO A 248 -8.90 -7.76 -2.83
N SER A 249 -8.59 -9.06 -2.76
CA SER A 249 -9.27 -9.98 -1.86
C SER A 249 -9.08 -9.61 -0.38
N GLU A 250 -7.88 -9.19 0.04
CA GLU A 250 -7.66 -8.74 1.42
C GLU A 250 -8.49 -7.49 1.77
N LYS A 251 -8.59 -6.51 0.85
CA LYS A 251 -9.40 -5.29 1.02
C LYS A 251 -10.88 -5.65 1.22
N TYR A 252 -11.46 -6.40 0.28
CA TYR A 252 -12.88 -6.72 0.32
C TYR A 252 -13.24 -7.70 1.45
N LEU A 253 -12.31 -8.58 1.86
CA LEU A 253 -12.52 -9.49 2.99
C LEU A 253 -12.62 -8.72 4.30
N ARG A 254 -11.75 -7.70 4.47
CA ARG A 254 -11.80 -6.82 5.65
C ARG A 254 -13.12 -6.06 5.72
N GLU A 255 -13.57 -5.51 4.60
CA GLU A 255 -14.88 -4.84 4.52
C GLU A 255 -16.03 -5.79 4.85
N ALA A 256 -16.06 -6.96 4.21
CA ALA A 256 -17.11 -7.96 4.39
C ALA A 256 -17.23 -8.41 5.85
N ILE A 257 -16.09 -8.65 6.52
CA ILE A 257 -16.08 -8.99 7.95
C ILE A 257 -16.56 -7.81 8.81
N ALA A 258 -16.20 -6.57 8.48
CA ALA A 258 -16.65 -5.39 9.22
C ALA A 258 -18.16 -5.15 9.12
N LEU A 259 -18.80 -5.62 8.04
CA LEU A 259 -20.26 -5.59 7.86
C LEU A 259 -20.99 -6.68 8.66
N THR A 260 -20.27 -7.59 9.33
CA THR A 260 -20.90 -8.61 10.20
C THR A 260 -21.05 -8.11 11.64
N ASP A 261 -22.22 -8.37 12.23
CA ASP A 261 -22.50 -8.07 13.65
C ASP A 261 -21.96 -9.15 14.61
N ASP A 262 -21.54 -10.30 14.09
CA ASP A 262 -21.09 -11.44 14.89
C ASP A 262 -19.59 -11.32 15.23
N PRO A 263 -19.21 -11.19 16.52
CA PRO A 263 -17.82 -11.07 16.93
C PRO A 263 -16.95 -12.30 16.61
N GLU A 264 -17.54 -13.49 16.40
CA GLU A 264 -16.80 -14.74 16.17
C GLU A 264 -16.36 -14.91 14.70
N ILE A 265 -16.98 -14.20 13.75
CA ILE A 265 -16.67 -14.32 12.32
C ILE A 265 -15.21 -13.98 12.02
N LEU A 266 -14.69 -12.89 12.61
CA LEU A 266 -13.30 -12.48 12.37
C LEU A 266 -12.29 -13.52 12.91
N PRO A 267 -12.37 -13.98 14.17
CA PRO A 267 -11.56 -15.10 14.66
C PRO A 267 -11.65 -16.37 13.81
N ASP A 268 -12.85 -16.77 13.39
CA ASP A 268 -13.04 -18.01 12.62
C ASP A 268 -12.48 -17.90 11.20
N ALA A 269 -12.65 -16.74 10.56
CA ALA A 269 -12.00 -16.43 9.29
C ALA A 269 -10.47 -16.43 9.44
N ALA A 270 -9.93 -15.82 10.50
CA ALA A 270 -8.49 -15.81 10.76
C ALA A 270 -7.91 -17.22 10.89
N ARG A 271 -8.63 -18.14 11.55
CA ARG A 271 -8.25 -19.55 11.69
C ARG A 271 -8.35 -20.33 10.39
N LYS A 272 -9.40 -20.08 9.61
CA LYS A 272 -9.71 -20.84 8.39
C LYS A 272 -8.81 -20.45 7.23
N TYR A 273 -8.49 -19.16 7.10
CA TYR A 273 -7.78 -18.60 5.95
C TYR A 273 -6.36 -18.14 6.30
N THR A 274 -5.77 -18.63 7.38
CA THR A 274 -4.45 -18.17 7.87
C THR A 274 -3.35 -18.25 6.80
N ASP A 275 -3.39 -19.24 5.92
CA ASP A 275 -2.35 -19.47 4.92
C ASP A 275 -2.34 -18.39 3.82
N LEU A 276 -3.50 -17.82 3.48
CA LEU A 276 -3.64 -16.78 2.46
C LEU A 276 -3.75 -15.38 3.06
N HIS A 277 -4.42 -15.28 4.22
CA HIS A 277 -4.78 -14.03 4.90
C HIS A 277 -4.29 -13.98 6.35
N PRO A 278 -2.98 -14.17 6.63
CA PRO A 278 -2.45 -14.16 7.99
C PRO A 278 -2.66 -12.81 8.72
N GLY A 279 -2.89 -11.73 7.97
CA GLY A 279 -3.26 -10.41 8.51
C GLY A 279 -4.56 -10.38 9.30
N LEU A 280 -5.48 -11.33 9.11
CA LEU A 280 -6.72 -11.40 9.88
C LEU A 280 -6.46 -11.60 11.39
N TYR A 281 -5.42 -12.37 11.77
CA TYR A 281 -5.02 -12.49 13.17
C TYR A 281 -4.60 -11.15 13.78
N VAL A 282 -3.90 -10.32 13.02
CA VAL A 282 -3.50 -8.99 13.50
C VAL A 282 -4.76 -8.15 13.75
N GLN A 283 -5.77 -8.22 12.89
CA GLN A 283 -7.05 -7.53 13.09
C GLN A 283 -7.78 -8.03 14.35
N VAL A 284 -7.81 -9.35 14.58
CA VAL A 284 -8.35 -9.94 15.83
C VAL A 284 -7.66 -9.32 17.05
N LEU A 285 -6.32 -9.30 17.05
CA LEU A 285 -5.51 -8.77 18.15
C LEU A 285 -5.73 -7.27 18.36
N GLU A 286 -5.87 -6.50 17.29
CA GLU A 286 -6.17 -5.06 17.38
C GLU A 286 -7.57 -4.80 17.95
N ARG A 287 -8.56 -5.62 17.60
CA ARG A 287 -9.90 -5.58 18.21
C ARG A 287 -9.86 -5.90 19.70
N CYS A 288 -9.14 -6.95 20.11
CA CYS A 288 -8.95 -7.26 21.53
C CYS A 288 -8.26 -6.11 22.28
N ARG A 289 -7.27 -5.45 21.66
CA ARG A 289 -6.59 -4.29 22.24
C ARG A 289 -7.53 -3.11 22.41
N ALA A 290 -8.33 -2.79 21.39
CA ALA A 290 -9.31 -1.71 21.45
C ALA A 290 -10.40 -1.97 22.51
N ALA A 291 -10.77 -3.23 22.71
CA ALA A 291 -11.74 -3.66 23.72
C ALA A 291 -11.15 -3.84 25.14
N GLY A 292 -9.82 -3.71 25.31
CA GLY A 292 -9.15 -3.96 26.60
C GLY A 292 -9.19 -5.43 27.05
N GLN A 293 -9.35 -6.38 26.13
CA GLN A 293 -9.49 -7.81 26.41
C GLN A 293 -8.13 -8.52 26.42
N SER A 294 -7.26 -8.19 27.37
CA SER A 294 -5.86 -8.66 27.36
C SER A 294 -5.71 -10.19 27.41
N ARG A 295 -6.57 -10.90 28.16
CA ARG A 295 -6.51 -12.37 28.26
C ARG A 295 -6.91 -13.06 26.95
N GLU A 296 -7.94 -12.58 26.27
CA GLU A 296 -8.36 -13.10 24.97
C GLU A 296 -7.33 -12.75 23.89
N GLY A 297 -6.87 -11.49 23.86
CA GLY A 297 -5.79 -11.05 22.98
C GLY A 297 -4.52 -11.88 23.13
N TRP A 298 -4.15 -12.26 24.37
CA TRP A 298 -3.04 -13.18 24.61
C TRP A 298 -3.27 -14.57 24.01
N ASN A 299 -4.47 -15.15 24.20
CA ASN A 299 -4.81 -16.46 23.65
C ASN A 299 -4.76 -16.47 22.12
N TYR A 300 -5.38 -15.48 21.47
CA TYR A 300 -5.31 -15.32 20.01
C TYR A 300 -3.88 -15.05 19.53
N GLY A 301 -3.07 -14.33 20.32
CA GLY A 301 -1.68 -14.02 19.98
C GLY A 301 -0.82 -15.28 19.96
N ARG A 302 -1.04 -16.18 20.92
CA ARG A 302 -0.43 -17.51 20.93
C ARG A 302 -0.87 -18.34 19.73
N GLU A 303 -2.17 -18.39 19.46
CA GLU A 303 -2.72 -19.11 18.30
C GLU A 303 -2.14 -18.58 16.98
N ALA A 304 -2.01 -17.26 16.83
CA ALA A 304 -1.41 -16.61 15.67
C ALA A 304 0.06 -17.01 15.48
N MET A 305 0.86 -17.02 16.56
CA MET A 305 2.27 -17.45 16.48
C MET A 305 2.43 -18.94 16.16
N GLU A 306 1.45 -19.78 16.52
CA GLU A 306 1.45 -21.22 16.22
C GLU A 306 1.03 -21.51 14.77
N ARG A 307 0.06 -20.76 14.23
CA ARG A 307 -0.50 -21.02 12.89
C ARG A 307 0.15 -20.22 11.77
N ILE A 308 0.49 -18.96 11.99
CA ILE A 308 1.18 -18.16 10.97
C ILE A 308 2.60 -18.71 10.84
N ARG A 309 3.03 -18.97 9.60
CA ARG A 309 4.36 -19.53 9.35
C ARG A 309 5.47 -18.52 9.70
N PRO A 310 6.60 -18.96 10.30
CA PRO A 310 7.67 -18.07 10.76
C PRO A 310 8.28 -17.15 9.71
N GLU A 311 8.23 -17.50 8.43
CA GLU A 311 8.76 -16.67 7.36
C GLU A 311 7.93 -15.43 7.05
N PHE A 312 6.69 -15.31 7.49
CA PHE A 312 5.87 -14.14 7.17
C PHE A 312 6.06 -13.02 8.20
N THR A 313 6.39 -11.83 7.71
CA THR A 313 6.66 -10.66 8.57
C THR A 313 5.46 -10.22 9.39
N VAL A 314 4.23 -10.47 8.91
CA VAL A 314 2.99 -10.23 9.66
C VAL A 314 2.93 -10.97 11.01
N ARG A 315 3.58 -12.14 11.11
CA ARG A 315 3.70 -12.88 12.38
C ARG A 315 4.47 -12.08 13.42
N SER A 316 5.44 -11.25 13.00
CA SER A 316 6.15 -10.35 13.91
C SER A 316 5.20 -9.34 14.55
N ARG A 317 4.35 -8.70 13.74
CA ARG A 317 3.31 -7.79 14.25
C ARG A 317 2.35 -8.48 15.23
N ALA A 318 1.91 -9.69 14.91
CA ALA A 318 1.06 -10.48 15.81
C ALA A 318 1.78 -10.80 17.13
N ALA A 319 3.06 -11.19 17.08
CA ALA A 319 3.87 -11.46 18.26
C ALA A 319 4.07 -10.19 19.13
N LEU A 320 4.26 -9.02 18.54
CA LEU A 320 4.40 -7.76 19.28
C LEU A 320 3.09 -7.30 19.96
N LEU A 321 1.94 -7.53 19.33
CA LEU A 321 0.64 -7.32 19.98
C LEU A 321 0.46 -8.31 21.14
N ALA A 322 0.78 -9.58 20.93
CA ALA A 322 0.75 -10.60 21.97
C ALA A 322 1.68 -10.27 23.15
N ALA A 323 2.88 -9.73 22.89
CA ALA A 323 3.80 -9.26 23.92
C ALA A 323 3.18 -8.16 24.79
N SER A 324 2.45 -7.23 24.18
CA SER A 324 1.75 -6.15 24.92
C SER A 324 0.73 -6.74 25.89
N PHE A 325 -0.10 -7.68 25.43
CA PHE A 325 -1.07 -8.37 26.27
C PHE A 325 -0.42 -9.19 27.39
N ALA A 326 0.68 -9.90 27.08
CA ALA A 326 1.42 -10.65 28.08
C ALA A 326 1.96 -9.73 29.20
N LEU A 327 2.49 -8.55 28.84
CA LEU A 327 2.94 -7.55 29.82
C LEU A 327 1.79 -7.00 30.68
N GLU A 328 0.64 -6.70 30.07
CA GLU A 328 -0.57 -6.27 30.80
C GLU A 328 -1.04 -7.31 31.81
N LEU A 329 -0.86 -8.60 31.50
CA LEU A 329 -1.18 -9.73 32.38
C LEU A 329 -0.08 -10.04 33.41
N GLY A 330 1.05 -9.32 33.40
CA GLY A 330 2.21 -9.57 34.25
C GLY A 330 3.04 -10.81 33.85
N GLU A 331 2.79 -11.38 32.68
CA GLU A 331 3.46 -12.58 32.14
C GLU A 331 4.74 -12.19 31.38
N ARG A 332 5.76 -11.69 32.10
CA ARG A 332 6.99 -11.15 31.49
C ARG A 332 7.78 -12.18 30.66
N ASP A 333 7.82 -13.44 31.08
CA ASP A 333 8.52 -14.48 30.33
C ASP A 333 7.84 -14.75 28.98
N ALA A 334 6.51 -14.69 28.94
CA ALA A 334 5.75 -14.81 27.71
C ALA A 334 6.03 -13.64 26.74
N ALA A 335 6.12 -12.40 27.25
CA ALA A 335 6.48 -11.24 26.43
C ALA A 335 7.89 -11.38 25.81
N GLN A 336 8.85 -11.94 26.55
CA GLN A 336 10.21 -12.18 26.04
C GLN A 336 10.24 -13.21 24.91
N GLU A 337 9.47 -14.29 25.02
CA GLU A 337 9.33 -15.26 23.94
C GLU A 337 8.62 -14.64 22.72
N CYS A 338 7.64 -13.77 22.93
CA CYS A 338 7.02 -13.00 21.84
C CYS A 338 8.02 -12.10 21.10
N TRP A 339 8.92 -11.41 21.79
CA TRP A 339 9.97 -10.61 21.13
C TRP A 339 10.94 -11.48 20.33
N LEU A 340 11.23 -12.70 20.79
CA LEU A 340 12.03 -13.67 20.04
C LEU A 340 11.31 -14.12 18.77
N GLU A 341 10.02 -14.44 18.86
CA GLU A 341 9.20 -14.79 17.69
C GLU A 341 9.05 -13.60 16.72
N ALA A 342 8.95 -12.38 17.23
CA ALA A 342 8.94 -11.16 16.43
C ALA A 342 10.23 -11.02 15.62
N PHE A 343 11.39 -11.19 16.26
CA PHE A 343 12.67 -11.19 15.56
C PHE A 343 12.82 -12.36 14.58
N ARG A 344 12.28 -13.54 14.90
CA ARG A 344 12.31 -14.70 13.99
C ARG A 344 11.57 -14.43 12.68
N SER A 345 10.47 -13.69 12.75
CA SER A 345 9.59 -13.39 11.62
C SER A 345 9.87 -12.06 10.93
N ASP A 346 10.55 -11.14 11.59
CA ASP A 346 11.14 -9.95 10.98
C ASP A 346 12.50 -9.68 11.62
N SER A 347 13.56 -10.11 10.94
CA SER A 347 14.94 -10.07 11.45
C SER A 347 15.58 -8.68 11.32
N SER A 348 14.82 -7.63 11.64
CA SER A 348 15.27 -6.24 11.56
C SER A 348 16.20 -5.86 12.73
N VAL A 349 17.01 -4.81 12.53
CA VAL A 349 17.87 -4.24 13.57
C VAL A 349 17.04 -3.75 14.77
N THR A 350 15.87 -3.17 14.50
CA THR A 350 14.93 -2.70 15.52
C THR A 350 14.43 -3.84 16.41
N ASN A 351 14.03 -4.97 15.82
CA ASN A 351 13.61 -6.14 16.59
C ASN A 351 14.77 -6.79 17.34
N TYR A 352 15.98 -6.81 16.77
CA TYR A 352 17.17 -7.29 17.46
C TYR A 352 17.46 -6.44 18.72
N LEU A 353 17.50 -5.11 18.58
CA LEU A 353 17.73 -4.22 19.72
C LEU A 353 16.66 -4.36 20.79
N ARG A 354 15.38 -4.52 20.40
CA ARG A 354 14.27 -4.76 21.34
C ARG A 354 14.47 -6.06 22.10
N LEU A 355 14.74 -7.15 21.39
CA LEU A 355 14.99 -8.47 21.97
C LEU A 355 16.15 -8.43 22.98
N ILE A 356 17.26 -7.78 22.65
CA ILE A 356 18.47 -7.80 23.47
C ILE A 356 18.41 -6.84 24.66
N LEU A 357 17.65 -5.74 24.56
CA LEU A 357 17.58 -4.71 25.60
C LEU A 357 16.40 -4.89 26.57
N GLU A 358 15.30 -5.50 26.13
CA GLU A 358 14.09 -5.66 26.96
C GLU A 358 14.04 -7.01 27.70
N CYS A 359 14.71 -8.04 27.15
CA CYS A 359 14.82 -9.35 27.79
C CYS A 359 15.79 -9.35 28.99
N GLY A 360 15.48 -10.19 29.99
CA GLY A 360 16.32 -10.34 31.17
C GLY A 360 17.57 -11.20 30.93
N ASP A 361 17.44 -12.31 30.18
CA ASP A 361 18.55 -13.21 29.86
C ASP A 361 19.12 -12.93 28.46
N ARG A 362 19.90 -11.87 28.35
CA ARG A 362 20.51 -11.43 27.10
C ARG A 362 21.30 -12.52 26.39
N LYS A 363 22.09 -13.32 27.12
CA LYS A 363 22.98 -14.33 26.49
C LYS A 363 22.18 -15.43 25.80
N LYS A 364 21.08 -15.88 26.43
CA LYS A 364 20.14 -16.83 25.82
C LYS A 364 19.61 -16.29 24.49
N TYR A 365 19.05 -15.09 24.50
CA TYR A 365 18.42 -14.51 23.30
C TYR A 365 19.42 -14.11 22.23
N GLN A 366 20.63 -13.71 22.60
CA GLN A 366 21.71 -13.42 21.66
C GLN A 366 22.10 -14.65 20.83
N SER A 367 22.29 -15.80 21.48
CA SER A 367 22.62 -17.05 20.77
C SER A 367 21.49 -17.52 19.83
N ALA A 368 20.23 -17.34 20.25
CA ALA A 368 19.08 -17.63 19.41
C ALA A 368 19.01 -16.67 18.20
N ALA A 369 19.23 -15.38 18.43
CA ALA A 369 19.23 -14.36 17.39
C ALA A 369 20.32 -14.61 16.33
N GLU A 370 21.54 -14.96 16.75
CA GLU A 370 22.65 -15.33 15.85
C GLU A 370 22.25 -16.44 14.87
N THR A 371 21.61 -17.49 15.39
CA THR A 371 21.13 -18.61 14.59
C THR A 371 20.05 -18.14 13.59
N ILE A 372 19.11 -17.30 14.04
CA ILE A 372 18.00 -16.80 13.22
C ILE A 372 18.52 -15.97 12.04
N TYR A 373 19.27 -14.89 12.29
CA TYR A 373 19.63 -13.98 11.22
C TYR A 373 20.63 -14.62 10.24
N THR A 374 21.50 -15.51 10.73
CA THR A 374 22.41 -16.26 9.85
C THR A 374 21.62 -17.13 8.88
N ASN A 375 20.62 -17.87 9.37
CA ASN A 375 19.77 -18.72 8.55
C ASN A 375 18.96 -17.91 7.52
N VAL A 376 18.36 -16.78 7.94
CA VAL A 376 17.57 -15.92 7.04
C VAL A 376 18.45 -15.37 5.92
N TYR A 377 19.64 -14.85 6.25
CA TYR A 377 20.59 -14.33 5.25
C TYR A 377 21.02 -15.41 4.26
N THR A 378 21.34 -16.62 4.72
CA THR A 378 21.74 -17.73 3.82
C THR A 378 20.63 -18.20 2.88
N ARG A 379 19.36 -18.07 3.28
CA ARG A 379 18.20 -18.46 2.45
C ARG A 379 17.79 -17.38 1.46
N ALA A 380 18.04 -16.11 1.77
CA ALA A 380 17.64 -14.97 0.96
C ALA A 380 18.23 -15.01 -0.47
N GLY A 381 19.38 -15.67 -0.67
CA GLY A 381 19.95 -15.92 -2.01
C GLY A 381 19.13 -16.84 -2.93
N GLN A 382 17.99 -17.37 -2.48
CA GLN A 382 17.14 -18.32 -3.23
C GLN A 382 15.70 -17.83 -3.44
N SER A 383 15.34 -16.61 -3.03
CA SER A 383 13.95 -16.13 -3.12
C SER A 383 13.89 -14.73 -3.71
N GLY A 384 13.46 -14.64 -4.97
CA GLY A 384 13.07 -13.38 -5.58
C GLY A 384 11.79 -12.86 -4.92
N ASN A 385 11.85 -11.66 -4.35
CA ASN A 385 10.65 -10.95 -3.96
C ASN A 385 9.99 -10.42 -5.23
N GLY A 386 8.91 -11.08 -5.66
CA GLY A 386 8.07 -10.57 -6.76
C GLY A 386 7.42 -9.25 -6.37
N PHE A 387 7.49 -8.27 -7.27
CA PHE A 387 6.65 -7.08 -7.20
C PHE A 387 5.17 -7.53 -7.24
N GLY A 388 4.32 -6.98 -6.36
CA GLY A 388 2.87 -7.21 -6.38
C GLY A 388 2.24 -7.96 -5.19
N ASN A 389 3.02 -8.62 -4.33
CA ASN A 389 2.44 -9.34 -3.18
C ASN A 389 1.80 -8.39 -2.15
N PRO A 390 0.70 -8.80 -1.47
CA PRO A 390 0.17 -8.11 -0.30
C PRO A 390 1.23 -7.97 0.81
N GLU A 391 1.21 -6.86 1.55
CA GLU A 391 2.13 -6.64 2.70
C GLU A 391 2.02 -7.76 3.76
N THR A 392 0.85 -8.41 3.85
CA THR A 392 0.59 -9.55 4.75
C THR A 392 1.36 -10.82 4.37
N ASN A 393 1.68 -10.99 3.09
CA ASN A 393 2.40 -12.15 2.54
C ASN A 393 3.91 -11.88 2.33
N LYS A 394 4.39 -10.73 2.80
CA LYS A 394 5.80 -10.36 2.76
C LYS A 394 6.64 -11.30 3.62
N LYS A 395 7.60 -11.97 2.96
CA LYS A 395 8.52 -12.89 3.61
C LYS A 395 9.70 -12.16 4.28
N ASN A 396 10.18 -12.72 5.38
CA ASN A 396 11.36 -12.28 6.09
C ASN A 396 12.60 -12.51 5.22
N SER A 397 13.27 -11.42 4.88
CA SER A 397 14.51 -11.43 4.12
C SER A 397 15.36 -10.28 4.61
N ILE A 398 16.67 -10.51 4.79
CA ILE A 398 17.62 -9.45 5.14
C ILE A 398 18.65 -9.33 4.04
N ASP A 399 18.97 -8.08 3.69
CA ASP A 399 20.04 -7.79 2.75
C ASP A 399 21.41 -7.86 3.43
N HIS A 400 22.47 -7.78 2.62
CA HIS A 400 23.85 -7.85 3.12
C HIS A 400 24.18 -6.75 4.14
N LYS A 401 23.63 -5.55 3.96
CA LYS A 401 23.85 -4.40 4.86
C LYS A 401 23.19 -4.62 6.23
N THR A 402 21.94 -5.07 6.24
CA THR A 402 21.22 -5.45 7.46
C THR A 402 21.94 -6.57 8.18
N TYR A 403 22.39 -7.59 7.45
CA TYR A 403 23.17 -8.69 8.03
C TYR A 403 24.48 -8.21 8.67
N CYS A 404 25.26 -7.34 8.01
CA CYS A 404 26.46 -6.75 8.61
C CYS A 404 26.14 -5.88 9.84
N THR A 405 25.03 -5.15 9.81
CA THR A 405 24.55 -4.36 10.95
C THR A 405 24.19 -5.25 12.14
N LEU A 406 23.53 -6.40 11.90
CA LEU A 406 23.23 -7.38 12.94
C LEU A 406 24.51 -8.01 13.50
N LEU A 407 25.50 -8.34 12.67
CA LEU A 407 26.81 -8.81 13.16
C LEU A 407 27.49 -7.76 14.06
N PHE A 408 27.35 -6.47 13.75
CA PHE A 408 27.84 -5.39 14.60
C PHE A 408 27.14 -5.38 15.95
N PHE A 409 25.80 -5.38 15.96
CA PHE A 409 25.02 -5.39 17.21
C PHE A 409 25.17 -6.71 18.00
N ASP A 410 25.52 -7.80 17.33
CA ASP A 410 25.84 -9.07 17.96
C ASP A 410 27.27 -9.15 18.51
N GLY A 411 28.07 -8.10 18.34
CA GLY A 411 29.47 -8.06 18.79
C GLY A 411 30.40 -8.97 17.98
N LYS A 412 29.95 -9.47 16.83
CA LYS A 412 30.74 -10.32 15.92
C LYS A 412 31.63 -9.47 15.02
N PHE A 413 32.40 -8.58 15.65
CA PHE A 413 33.12 -7.49 14.97
C PHE A 413 34.13 -7.96 13.94
N HIS A 414 34.89 -9.02 14.20
CA HIS A 414 35.83 -9.57 13.22
C HIS A 414 35.13 -10.05 11.95
N ARG A 415 34.00 -10.75 12.11
CA ARG A 415 33.20 -11.24 10.98
C ARG A 415 32.56 -10.09 10.22
N MET A 416 32.00 -9.11 10.93
CA MET A 416 31.45 -7.90 10.33
C MET A 416 32.51 -7.14 9.52
N LEU A 417 33.72 -6.96 10.07
CA LEU A 417 34.81 -6.28 9.36
C LEU A 417 35.23 -7.05 8.10
N ALA A 418 35.30 -8.38 8.18
CA ALA A 418 35.69 -9.22 7.05
C ALA A 418 34.64 -9.22 5.93
N GLU A 419 33.35 -9.34 6.28
CA GLU A 419 32.26 -9.43 5.30
C GLU A 419 31.81 -8.06 4.79
N GLY A 420 31.72 -7.04 5.65
CA GLY A 420 31.14 -5.74 5.31
C GLY A 420 32.14 -4.62 4.97
N MET A 421 33.40 -4.72 5.42
CA MET A 421 34.35 -3.60 5.42
C MET A 421 35.64 -3.88 4.63
N HIS A 422 35.51 -4.46 3.42
CA HIS A 422 36.63 -4.94 2.61
C HIS A 422 36.91 -4.13 1.32
N GLU A 423 36.15 -3.05 1.07
CA GLU A 423 36.34 -2.20 -0.10
C GLU A 423 37.69 -1.48 -0.05
N LYS A 424 38.43 -1.54 -1.17
CA LYS A 424 39.77 -0.95 -1.28
C LYS A 424 39.78 0.39 -2.01
N ASP A 425 38.74 0.65 -2.81
CA ASP A 425 38.65 1.87 -3.60
C ASP A 425 38.07 3.01 -2.77
N ALA A 426 38.48 4.24 -3.08
CA ALA A 426 37.97 5.44 -2.43
C ALA A 426 36.51 5.79 -2.83
N LEU A 427 35.98 5.16 -3.88
CA LEU A 427 34.68 5.46 -4.51
C LEU A 427 33.78 4.21 -4.54
N GLY A 428 32.50 4.36 -4.90
CA GLY A 428 31.58 3.22 -5.05
C GLY A 428 30.89 2.74 -3.77
N TRP A 429 31.12 3.38 -2.61
CA TRP A 429 30.61 2.89 -1.32
C TRP A 429 29.09 2.95 -1.10
N SER A 430 28.32 3.62 -1.97
CA SER A 430 26.87 3.81 -1.74
C SER A 430 26.10 2.49 -1.67
N GLY A 431 26.51 1.49 -2.46
CA GLY A 431 25.92 0.15 -2.46
C GLY A 431 26.50 -0.80 -1.42
N THR A 432 27.53 -0.39 -0.67
CA THR A 432 28.27 -1.28 0.25
C THR A 432 28.02 -0.90 1.71
N PHE A 433 28.47 -1.76 2.63
CA PHE A 433 28.33 -1.51 4.07
C PHE A 433 29.35 -0.50 4.62
N MET A 434 30.32 -0.05 3.81
CA MET A 434 31.42 0.82 4.25
C MET A 434 30.97 2.06 5.03
N LYS A 435 30.01 2.83 4.48
CA LYS A 435 29.53 4.07 5.12
C LYS A 435 28.81 3.78 6.44
N GLU A 436 28.03 2.71 6.46
CA GLU A 436 27.21 2.32 7.62
C GLU A 436 28.11 1.78 8.73
N GLY A 437 29.06 0.91 8.40
CA GLY A 437 30.05 0.39 9.31
C GLY A 437 30.96 1.47 9.89
N MET A 438 31.42 2.44 9.08
CA MET A 438 32.17 3.59 9.60
C MET A 438 31.36 4.42 10.60
N ALA A 439 30.08 4.71 10.30
CA ALA A 439 29.22 5.46 11.21
C ALA A 439 29.02 4.71 12.54
N LEU A 440 28.72 3.40 12.47
CA LEU A 440 28.54 2.55 13.65
C LEU A 440 29.80 2.47 14.52
N TRP A 441 30.97 2.33 13.91
CA TRP A 441 32.24 2.33 14.64
C TRP A 441 32.57 3.67 15.29
N LEU A 442 32.34 4.78 14.59
CA LEU A 442 32.53 6.12 15.15
C LEU A 442 31.58 6.36 16.33
N LEU A 443 30.32 5.93 16.25
CA LEU A 443 29.38 5.97 17.37
C LEU A 443 29.82 5.11 18.56
N TYR A 444 30.31 3.90 18.29
CA TYR A 444 30.78 2.99 19.34
C TYR A 444 31.97 3.57 20.10
N LEU A 445 32.96 4.13 19.38
CA LEU A 445 34.19 4.66 19.96
C LEU A 445 34.02 6.02 20.65
N TYR A 446 32.94 6.74 20.37
CA TYR A 446 32.65 8.04 20.98
C TYR A 446 32.33 7.91 22.48
N ALA A 447 33.18 8.46 23.34
CA ALA A 447 33.08 8.23 24.79
C ALA A 447 32.09 9.16 25.51
N ASP A 448 31.78 10.32 24.94
CA ASP A 448 30.88 11.29 25.58
C ASP A 448 29.40 10.90 25.45
N GLU A 449 28.56 11.40 26.36
CA GLU A 449 27.12 11.15 26.31
C GLU A 449 26.37 12.06 25.34
N THR A 450 26.84 13.30 25.18
CA THR A 450 26.20 14.31 24.35
C THR A 450 26.73 14.24 22.92
N LEU A 451 25.84 14.02 21.96
CA LEU A 451 26.19 13.96 20.54
C LEU A 451 26.64 15.34 20.04
N ARG A 452 27.89 15.40 19.56
CA ARG A 452 28.45 16.57 18.88
C ARG A 452 28.14 16.53 17.37
N PRO A 453 28.30 17.64 16.62
CA PRO A 453 27.82 17.74 15.24
C PRO A 453 28.28 16.61 14.30
N GLY A 454 29.55 16.18 14.37
CA GLY A 454 30.05 15.08 13.55
C GLY A 454 29.39 13.75 13.91
N ILE A 455 29.39 13.39 15.18
CA ILE A 455 28.79 12.13 15.68
C ILE A 455 27.26 12.13 15.54
N MET A 456 26.60 13.28 15.61
CA MET A 456 25.16 13.39 15.32
C MET A 456 24.84 12.97 13.87
N VAL A 457 25.69 13.34 12.90
CA VAL A 457 25.53 12.86 11.52
C VAL A 457 25.74 11.35 11.42
N MET A 458 26.65 10.78 12.21
CA MET A 458 26.83 9.33 12.29
C MET A 458 25.60 8.64 12.85
N CYS A 459 25.02 9.20 13.91
CA CYS A 459 23.77 8.72 14.51
C CYS A 459 22.63 8.71 13.49
N ARG A 460 22.42 9.82 12.76
CA ARG A 460 21.40 9.91 11.70
C ARG A 460 21.61 8.88 10.60
N ARG A 461 22.86 8.69 10.16
CA ARG A 461 23.19 7.67 9.16
C ARG A 461 22.87 6.26 9.65
N SER A 462 23.20 5.93 10.90
CA SER A 462 22.89 4.64 11.50
C SER A 462 21.39 4.41 11.68
N VAL A 463 20.63 5.44 12.08
CA VAL A 463 19.16 5.39 12.17
C VAL A 463 18.53 5.11 10.80
N GLY A 464 18.94 5.87 9.77
CA GLY A 464 18.44 5.69 8.41
C GLY A 464 18.80 4.32 7.82
N ALA A 465 20.04 3.85 8.03
CA ALA A 465 20.50 2.54 7.58
C ALA A 465 19.75 1.39 8.26
N ALA A 466 19.52 1.50 9.56
CA ALA A 466 18.76 0.52 10.33
C ALA A 466 17.23 0.60 10.08
N ARG A 467 16.75 1.64 9.37
CA ARG A 467 15.33 2.01 9.27
C ARG A 467 14.66 2.04 10.66
N PHE A 468 15.39 2.57 11.63
CA PHE A 468 14.97 2.58 13.02
C PHE A 468 13.95 3.69 13.26
N SER A 469 12.89 3.39 14.00
CA SER A 469 12.01 4.40 14.61
C SER A 469 11.71 4.05 16.06
N ALA A 470 11.55 5.07 16.90
CA ALA A 470 11.19 4.90 18.30
C ALA A 470 9.80 4.28 18.43
N GLU A 471 8.85 4.67 17.57
CA GLU A 471 7.50 4.10 17.54
C GLU A 471 7.55 2.59 17.30
N GLU A 472 8.26 2.13 16.27
CA GLU A 472 8.34 0.71 15.94
C GLU A 472 9.00 -0.05 17.08
N TYR A 473 10.14 0.42 17.59
CA TYR A 473 10.84 -0.20 18.71
C TYR A 473 9.94 -0.40 19.95
N LEU A 474 9.09 0.58 20.26
CA LEU A 474 8.28 0.57 21.47
C LEU A 474 7.07 -0.37 21.39
N ARG A 475 6.69 -0.83 20.19
CA ARG A 475 5.60 -1.82 20.02
C ARG A 475 5.91 -3.09 20.83
N GLY A 476 4.93 -3.59 21.58
CA GLY A 476 5.15 -4.78 22.41
C GLY A 476 5.93 -4.54 23.69
N THR A 477 6.27 -3.29 24.05
CA THR A 477 7.04 -3.00 25.29
C THR A 477 6.21 -2.38 26.42
N ALA A 478 4.93 -2.09 26.18
CA ALA A 478 4.04 -1.36 27.11
C ALA A 478 4.56 0.03 27.55
N ARG A 479 5.48 0.62 26.78
CA ARG A 479 6.05 1.95 27.01
C ARG A 479 5.77 2.87 25.82
N SER A 480 5.88 4.18 26.07
CA SER A 480 5.85 5.23 25.07
C SER A 480 7.02 6.20 25.28
N SER A 481 7.48 6.85 24.21
CA SER A 481 8.49 7.90 24.28
C SER A 481 8.10 9.05 23.35
N ALA A 482 8.44 10.27 23.74
CA ALA A 482 8.31 11.48 22.92
C ALA A 482 9.66 11.94 22.33
N MET A 483 10.71 11.13 22.50
CA MET A 483 12.02 11.43 21.95
C MET A 483 12.01 11.29 20.43
N ALA A 484 12.78 12.15 19.75
CA ALA A 484 13.10 11.96 18.34
C ALA A 484 13.86 10.64 18.13
N ASP A 485 13.73 10.06 16.94
CA ASP A 485 14.30 8.75 16.61
C ASP A 485 15.81 8.68 16.88
N GLU A 486 16.58 9.73 16.56
CA GLU A 486 18.02 9.73 16.81
C GLU A 486 18.38 9.76 18.28
N ALA A 487 17.63 10.54 19.08
CA ALA A 487 17.84 10.60 20.52
C ALA A 487 17.50 9.25 21.18
N PHE A 488 16.40 8.63 20.76
CA PHE A 488 15.97 7.34 21.31
C PHE A 488 16.90 6.20 20.86
N PHE A 489 17.29 6.18 19.58
CA PHE A 489 18.30 5.26 19.07
C PHE A 489 19.60 5.38 19.85
N TRP A 490 20.08 6.60 20.10
CA TRP A 490 21.31 6.82 20.88
C TRP A 490 21.19 6.30 22.31
N GLU A 491 20.04 6.45 22.96
CA GLU A 491 19.78 5.86 24.27
C GLU A 491 19.88 4.32 24.22
N CYS A 492 19.21 3.68 23.27
CA CYS A 492 19.29 2.22 23.07
C CYS A 492 20.72 1.78 22.75
N PHE A 493 21.43 2.51 21.88
CA PHE A 493 22.79 2.23 21.47
C PHE A 493 23.76 2.28 22.66
N ARG A 494 23.64 3.28 23.53
CA ARG A 494 24.47 3.37 24.75
C ARG A 494 24.21 2.22 25.70
N LYS A 495 22.94 1.89 25.98
CA LYS A 495 22.57 0.73 26.80
C LYS A 495 23.12 -0.58 26.23
N TRP A 496 23.02 -0.75 24.91
CA TRP A 496 23.59 -1.91 24.24
C TRP A 496 25.11 -1.97 24.39
N ARG A 497 25.80 -0.84 24.18
CA ARG A 497 27.26 -0.69 24.22
C ARG A 497 27.85 -1.01 25.60
N GLU A 498 27.18 -0.66 26.70
CA GLU A 498 27.64 -0.97 28.07
C GLU A 498 27.93 -2.46 28.29
N ASN A 499 27.34 -3.32 27.48
CA ASN A 499 27.45 -4.77 27.58
C ASN A 499 28.44 -5.38 26.56
N ILE A 500 29.05 -4.55 25.71
CA ILE A 500 30.08 -4.98 24.75
C ILE A 500 31.34 -4.18 25.04
N VAL A 501 32.33 -4.85 25.60
CA VAL A 501 33.61 -4.25 25.97
C VAL A 501 34.68 -4.81 25.05
N LEU A 502 35.32 -3.92 24.28
CA LEU A 502 36.48 -4.26 23.47
C LEU A 502 37.77 -3.95 24.24
N PRO A 503 38.83 -4.76 24.09
CA PRO A 503 40.16 -4.42 24.57
C PRO A 503 40.66 -3.11 23.94
N GLU A 504 41.42 -2.31 24.69
CA GLU A 504 41.98 -1.04 24.19
C GLU A 504 42.89 -1.23 22.97
N GLU A 505 43.57 -2.38 22.86
CA GLU A 505 44.35 -2.73 21.66
C GLU A 505 43.47 -2.85 20.41
N GLU A 506 42.32 -3.51 20.52
CA GLU A 506 41.37 -3.64 19.41
C GLU A 506 40.74 -2.29 19.06
N ILE A 507 40.41 -1.48 20.09
CA ILE A 507 39.93 -0.11 19.88
C ILE A 507 40.96 0.71 19.10
N GLY A 508 42.25 0.65 19.47
CA GLY A 508 43.33 1.31 18.76
C GLY A 508 43.41 0.86 17.29
N ALA A 509 43.37 -0.45 17.04
CA ALA A 509 43.40 -1.00 15.69
C ALA A 509 42.20 -0.57 14.83
N ILE A 510 41.00 -0.48 15.42
CA ILE A 510 39.80 0.01 14.72
C ILE A 510 39.92 1.50 14.43
N LEU A 511 40.43 2.29 15.37
CA LEU A 511 40.63 3.73 15.19
C LEU A 511 41.62 4.01 14.05
N GLU A 512 42.73 3.27 13.97
CA GLU A 512 43.68 3.34 12.86
C GLU A 512 43.02 3.01 11.51
N LYS A 513 42.16 1.98 11.46
CA LYS A 513 41.39 1.66 10.24
C LYS A 513 40.45 2.80 9.85
N LEU A 514 39.74 3.38 10.81
CA LEU A 514 38.87 4.54 10.57
C LEU A 514 39.66 5.72 10.02
N GLU A 515 40.82 6.07 10.61
CA GLU A 515 41.69 7.11 10.08
C GLU A 515 42.09 6.86 8.63
N ASN A 516 42.46 5.62 8.30
CA ASN A 516 42.83 5.24 6.95
C ASN A 516 41.64 5.34 5.98
N TRP A 517 40.45 4.86 6.35
CA TRP A 517 39.25 4.97 5.52
C TRP A 517 38.81 6.43 5.32
N VAL A 518 38.87 7.26 6.36
CA VAL A 518 38.55 8.70 6.26
C VAL A 518 39.53 9.40 5.33
N ARG A 519 40.83 9.11 5.44
CA ARG A 519 41.86 9.63 4.53
C ARG A 519 41.63 9.19 3.09
N LEU A 520 41.49 7.88 2.85
CA LEU A 520 41.24 7.30 1.54
C LEU A 520 40.01 7.94 0.87
N ARG A 521 38.90 8.05 1.62
CA ARG A 521 37.65 8.63 1.12
C ARG A 521 37.80 10.12 0.80
N THR A 522 38.48 10.86 1.66
CA THR A 522 38.73 12.29 1.46
C THR A 522 39.63 12.54 0.27
N GLU A 523 40.67 11.75 0.07
CA GLU A 523 41.54 11.83 -1.10
C GLU A 523 40.77 11.59 -2.41
N GLY A 524 39.99 10.52 -2.49
CA GLY A 524 39.21 10.20 -3.68
C GLY A 524 38.11 11.21 -4.02
N ILE A 525 37.54 11.89 -3.01
CA ILE A 525 36.48 12.90 -3.20
C ILE A 525 37.06 14.30 -3.38
N VAL A 526 37.83 14.78 -2.42
CA VAL A 526 38.36 16.15 -2.39
C VAL A 526 39.47 16.28 -3.41
N GLY A 527 40.45 15.38 -3.39
CA GLY A 527 41.51 15.32 -4.40
C GLY A 527 40.98 15.06 -5.81
N GLY A 528 39.89 14.28 -5.92
CA GLY A 528 39.16 14.04 -7.16
C GLY A 528 38.21 15.16 -7.61
N GLY A 529 38.12 16.30 -6.90
CA GLY A 529 37.30 17.45 -7.30
C GLY A 529 35.77 17.27 -7.20
N ARG A 530 35.29 16.25 -6.48
CA ARG A 530 33.87 15.87 -6.40
C ARG A 530 33.10 16.70 -5.36
N ARG A 531 32.88 17.98 -5.69
CA ARG A 531 32.35 19.01 -4.76
C ARG A 531 31.05 18.64 -4.04
N ASN A 532 30.14 17.93 -4.69
CA ASN A 532 28.85 17.53 -4.10
C ASN A 532 28.97 16.58 -2.89
N TYR A 533 30.16 16.03 -2.65
CA TYR A 533 30.41 15.09 -1.54
C TYR A 533 31.35 15.66 -0.47
N TYR A 534 31.70 16.94 -0.53
CA TYR A 534 32.60 17.57 0.44
C TYR A 534 32.02 17.56 1.86
N GLY A 535 30.71 17.80 2.02
CA GLY A 535 30.03 17.70 3.31
C GLY A 535 30.09 16.30 3.92
N GLU A 536 30.07 15.24 3.11
CA GLU A 536 30.26 13.86 3.60
C GLU A 536 31.67 13.68 4.21
N CYS A 537 32.72 14.14 3.52
CA CYS A 537 34.10 14.09 4.04
C CYS A 537 34.26 14.94 5.30
N ALA A 538 33.72 16.16 5.32
CA ALA A 538 33.79 17.04 6.47
C ALA A 538 33.12 16.41 7.71
N ALA A 539 31.97 15.74 7.53
CA ALA A 539 31.28 15.02 8.60
C ALA A 539 32.12 13.86 9.17
N TRP A 540 32.76 13.05 8.31
CA TRP A 540 33.64 11.96 8.77
C TRP A 540 34.85 12.47 9.55
N ILE A 541 35.48 13.54 9.07
CA ILE A 541 36.61 14.19 9.73
C ILE A 541 36.18 14.77 11.09
N ALA A 542 35.03 15.44 11.13
CA ALA A 542 34.48 15.97 12.36
C ALA A 542 34.20 14.85 13.39
N ALA A 543 33.52 13.78 12.96
CA ALA A 543 33.20 12.65 13.83
C ALA A 543 34.46 11.96 14.37
N LEU A 544 35.44 11.67 13.51
CA LEU A 544 36.71 11.06 13.92
C LEU A 544 37.48 11.95 14.90
N GLY A 545 37.50 13.26 14.66
CA GLY A 545 38.09 14.25 15.55
C GLY A 545 37.38 14.33 16.91
N GLU A 546 36.05 14.27 16.91
CA GLU A 546 35.22 14.21 18.12
C GLU A 546 35.49 12.92 18.92
N VAL A 547 35.62 11.76 18.26
CA VAL A 547 36.03 10.50 18.91
C VAL A 547 37.38 10.66 19.60
N LYS A 548 38.41 11.14 18.89
CA LYS A 548 39.75 11.37 19.45
C LYS A 548 39.71 12.25 20.69
N GLU A 549 38.96 13.35 20.61
CA GLU A 549 38.83 14.30 21.71
C GLU A 549 38.08 13.70 22.91
N SER A 550 36.99 12.96 22.68
CA SER A 550 36.24 12.27 23.75
C SER A 550 37.10 11.22 24.46
N ARG A 551 38.10 10.67 23.76
CA ARG A 551 39.05 9.68 24.28
C ARG A 551 40.33 10.29 24.84
N GLY A 552 40.34 11.60 25.08
CA GLY A 552 41.40 12.28 25.81
C GLY A 552 42.47 12.97 24.95
N GLU A 553 42.33 13.03 23.62
CA GLU A 553 43.22 13.83 22.77
C GLU A 553 42.83 15.32 22.80
N PRO A 554 43.61 16.22 23.44
CA PRO A 554 43.19 17.61 23.59
C PRO A 554 43.08 18.31 22.23
N MET A 555 41.93 18.93 21.96
CA MET A 555 41.61 19.60 20.69
C MET A 555 41.72 18.67 19.47
N GLY A 556 41.46 17.36 19.64
CA GLY A 556 41.57 16.35 18.57
C GLY A 556 40.79 16.73 17.31
N LYS A 557 39.56 17.24 17.47
CA LYS A 557 38.73 17.72 16.36
C LYS A 557 39.35 18.88 15.59
N ALA A 558 39.73 19.94 16.30
CA ALA A 558 40.28 21.15 15.69
C ALA A 558 41.61 20.84 14.96
N LYS A 559 42.49 20.04 15.58
CA LYS A 559 43.75 19.61 14.98
C LYS A 559 43.54 18.81 13.70
N LEU A 560 42.59 17.86 13.71
CA LEU A 560 42.32 17.02 12.56
C LEU A 560 41.73 17.82 11.39
N MET A 561 40.76 18.71 11.67
CA MET A 561 40.19 19.60 10.65
C MET A 561 41.24 20.53 10.04
N GLU A 562 42.12 21.09 10.85
CA GLU A 562 43.21 21.96 10.38
C GLU A 562 44.21 21.20 9.50
N ALA A 563 44.53 19.94 9.85
CA ALA A 563 45.39 19.09 9.03
C ALA A 563 44.80 18.90 7.62
N TYR A 564 43.51 18.53 7.51
CA TYR A 564 42.84 18.38 6.22
C TYR A 564 42.67 19.72 5.47
N ARG A 565 42.45 20.83 6.19
CA ARG A 565 42.43 22.18 5.58
C ARG A 565 43.77 22.49 4.92
N GLY A 566 44.88 22.20 5.62
CA GLY A 566 46.25 22.40 5.15
C GLY A 566 46.65 21.49 3.99
N GLU A 567 46.14 20.26 3.96
CA GLU A 567 46.34 19.30 2.86
C GLU A 567 45.63 19.75 1.57
N TYR A 568 44.48 20.42 1.69
CA TYR A 568 43.67 20.90 0.56
C TYR A 568 43.54 22.44 0.51
N PRO A 569 44.63 23.22 0.43
CA PRO A 569 44.61 24.67 0.68
C PRO A 569 43.82 25.48 -0.37
N ARG A 570 43.58 24.91 -1.56
CA ARG A 570 42.84 25.55 -2.65
C ARG A 570 41.34 25.21 -2.69
N HIS A 571 40.87 24.33 -1.81
CA HIS A 571 39.51 23.79 -1.83
C HIS A 571 38.57 24.58 -0.90
N ARG A 572 38.27 25.84 -1.26
CA ARG A 572 37.47 26.76 -0.42
C ARG A 572 36.07 26.23 -0.06
N ALA A 573 35.44 25.51 -0.98
CA ALA A 573 34.14 24.89 -0.73
C ALA A 573 34.24 23.80 0.34
N PHE A 574 35.28 22.95 0.28
CA PHE A 574 35.53 21.95 1.32
C PHE A 574 35.85 22.59 2.67
N HIS A 575 36.60 23.71 2.68
CA HIS A 575 36.83 24.47 3.91
C HIS A 575 35.54 25.05 4.50
N GLN A 576 34.56 25.39 3.67
CA GLN A 576 33.25 25.83 4.16
C GLN A 576 32.52 24.70 4.87
N GLU A 577 32.47 23.52 4.26
CA GLU A 577 31.88 22.33 4.89
C GLU A 577 32.54 22.01 6.25
N LEU A 578 33.87 22.12 6.36
CA LEU A 578 34.57 21.96 7.64
C LEU A 578 34.15 23.01 8.69
N ARG A 579 33.91 24.27 8.27
CA ARG A 579 33.40 25.33 9.16
C ARG A 579 31.98 25.06 9.63
N ASP A 580 31.14 24.47 8.79
CA ASP A 580 29.77 24.10 9.17
C ASP A 580 29.76 23.02 10.27
N PHE A 581 30.85 22.25 10.39
CA PHE A 581 31.10 21.34 11.51
C PHE A 581 31.93 21.95 12.66
N GLY A 582 32.16 23.26 12.69
CA GLY A 582 32.77 23.96 13.81
C GLY A 582 34.29 24.17 13.72
N MET A 583 34.88 24.11 12.53
CA MET A 583 36.24 24.61 12.30
C MET A 583 36.25 26.15 12.44
N ILE A 584 37.20 26.68 13.22
CA ILE A 584 37.34 28.13 13.49
C ILE A 584 38.31 28.78 12.50
#